data_AF-X1G9B9-F1
#
_entry.id   AF-X1G9B9-F1
#
_cell.length_a   1.000
_cell.length_b   1.000
_cell.length_c   1.000
_cell.angle_alpha   90.00
_cell.angle_beta   90.00
_cell.angle_gamma   90.00
#
_symmetry.space_group_name_H-M   'P 1'
#
loop_
_entity.id
_entity.type
_entity.pdbx_description
1 polymer ?
#
loop_
_entity_poly.entity_id
_entity_poly.type
_entity_poly.pdbx_seq_one_letter_code
_entity_poly.pdbx_strand_id
1 'polypeptide(L)'
;MSGFTIANGHARCGGGIYCVSSSPTITNCVFRDNTAEYYEYVDPWLPLENNSPMVNHDTGARIKCPPPPPQRRGNGAGFCCVDSNTTLTSCKFTGNSAYEQGGGMYSSGGTPTLINCIFSANFAGAGGGMSNLLGSSPTLTNCTFSGNSAEYGGGGMRNSDNSNPTL
;
A
#
# COMPACT_ATOMS: atom_id res chain seq x y z
N MET A 1 15.15 -0.42 13.23
CA MET A 1 15.80 -1.45 12.38
C MET A 1 16.64 -0.77 11.31
N SER A 2 17.76 -1.35 10.88
CA SER A 2 18.65 -0.72 9.89
C SER A 2 19.30 -1.74 8.94
N GLY A 3 19.35 -1.46 7.64
CA GLY A 3 20.21 -2.19 6.68
C GLY A 3 19.66 -3.51 6.16
N PHE A 4 18.34 -3.77 6.27
CA PHE A 4 17.73 -5.03 5.86
C PHE A 4 16.92 -4.90 4.57
N THR A 5 16.78 -6.01 3.86
CA THR A 5 15.84 -6.15 2.74
C THR A 5 14.65 -7.01 3.17
N ILE A 6 13.45 -6.51 2.93
CA ILE A 6 12.19 -7.23 3.12
C ILE A 6 11.54 -7.40 1.75
N ALA A 7 11.38 -8.65 1.33
CA ALA A 7 10.92 -8.94 -0.01
C ALA A 7 10.01 -10.16 -0.10
N ASN A 8 9.15 -10.17 -1.11
CA ASN A 8 8.21 -11.25 -1.41
C ASN A 8 7.28 -11.58 -0.23
N GLY A 9 7.10 -10.64 0.70
CA GLY A 9 6.15 -10.78 1.79
C GLY A 9 4.73 -10.59 1.25
N HIS A 10 3.82 -11.45 1.67
CA HIS A 10 2.44 -11.46 1.22
C HIS A 10 1.51 -11.43 2.44
N ALA A 11 0.66 -10.42 2.52
CA ALA A 11 -0.30 -10.27 3.62
C ALA A 11 -1.57 -9.57 3.13
N ARG A 12 -2.57 -9.42 4.00
CA ARG A 12 -3.72 -8.53 3.72
C ARG A 12 -3.37 -7.05 3.86
N CYS A 13 -2.48 -6.73 4.79
CA CYS A 13 -1.94 -5.39 5.01
C CYS A 13 -0.47 -5.53 5.38
N GLY A 14 0.40 -4.65 4.89
CA GLY A 14 1.80 -4.67 5.31
C GLY A 14 2.54 -5.92 4.87
N GLY A 15 2.49 -6.24 3.57
CA GLY A 15 3.18 -7.41 2.99
C GLY A 15 4.64 -7.50 3.44
N GLY A 16 5.34 -6.35 3.51
CA GLY A 16 6.64 -6.23 4.16
C GLY A 16 6.55 -6.00 5.67
N ILE A 17 6.00 -4.86 6.09
CA ILE A 17 5.79 -4.54 7.51
C ILE A 17 4.39 -3.98 7.75
N TYR A 18 3.76 -4.44 8.82
CA TYR A 18 2.56 -3.85 9.38
C TYR A 18 2.86 -3.20 10.73
N CYS A 19 2.71 -1.87 10.80
CA CYS A 19 2.99 -1.04 11.95
C CYS A 19 1.69 -0.41 12.47
N VAL A 20 1.31 -0.74 13.70
CA VAL A 20 0.07 -0.26 14.35
C VAL A 20 0.41 0.27 15.72
N SER A 21 -0.07 1.47 16.05
CA SER A 21 0.12 2.12 17.35
C SER A 21 1.55 2.03 17.87
N SER A 22 2.53 2.11 16.97
CA SER A 22 3.95 1.97 17.26
C SER A 22 4.74 2.92 16.37
N SER A 23 5.82 3.51 16.91
CA SER A 23 6.60 4.52 16.19
C SER A 23 8.04 4.04 15.98
N PRO A 24 8.27 2.94 15.23
CA PRO A 24 9.61 2.47 14.97
C PRO A 24 10.39 3.46 14.10
N THR A 25 11.71 3.41 14.25
CA THR A 25 12.65 4.06 13.33
C THR A 25 13.25 3.02 12.40
N ILE A 26 13.15 3.26 11.10
CA ILE A 26 13.58 2.35 10.04
C ILE A 26 14.52 3.11 9.13
N THR A 27 15.74 2.59 8.97
CA THR A 27 16.78 3.28 8.21
C THR A 27 17.46 2.34 7.21
N ASN A 28 17.83 2.84 6.04
CA ASN A 28 18.60 2.10 5.05
C ASN A 28 17.98 0.72 4.70
N CYS A 29 16.66 0.63 4.67
CA CYS A 29 15.94 -0.62 4.38
C CYS A 29 15.39 -0.63 2.96
N VAL A 30 15.31 -1.83 2.38
CA VAL A 30 14.70 -2.05 1.06
C VAL A 30 13.44 -2.90 1.24
N PHE A 31 12.31 -2.41 0.76
CA PHE A 31 11.04 -3.10 0.67
C PHE A 31 10.79 -3.37 -0.80
N ARG A 32 10.90 -4.63 -1.25
CA ARG A 32 10.71 -4.94 -2.66
C ARG A 32 9.80 -6.11 -2.92
N ASP A 33 9.02 -6.04 -3.99
CA ASP A 33 8.21 -7.16 -4.47
C ASP A 33 7.28 -7.72 -3.40
N ASN A 34 6.83 -6.89 -2.45
CA ASN A 34 5.87 -7.29 -1.43
C ASN A 34 4.45 -7.06 -1.96
N THR A 35 3.51 -7.88 -1.47
CA THR A 35 2.13 -7.87 -1.94
C THR A 35 1.14 -7.73 -0.78
N ALA A 36 0.17 -6.83 -0.94
CA ALA A 36 -0.99 -6.73 -0.06
C ALA A 36 -2.26 -7.08 -0.84
N GLU A 37 -2.79 -8.29 -0.67
CA GLU A 37 -3.95 -8.78 -1.43
C GLU A 37 -5.25 -8.78 -0.62
N TYR A 38 -6.35 -8.63 -1.34
CA TYR A 38 -7.67 -8.90 -0.82
C TYR A 38 -7.94 -10.40 -0.89
N TYR A 39 -8.25 -11.02 0.26
CA TYR A 39 -8.86 -12.34 0.26
C TYR A 39 -10.36 -12.14 0.29
N GLU A 40 -11.02 -12.42 -0.84
CA GLU A 40 -12.41 -12.86 -0.77
C GLU A 40 -12.43 -14.11 0.12
N TYR A 41 -13.39 -14.16 1.04
CA TYR A 41 -13.76 -15.44 1.62
C TYR A 41 -14.22 -16.30 0.44
N VAL A 42 -13.33 -17.18 -0.06
CA VAL A 42 -13.76 -18.25 -0.96
C VAL A 42 -14.72 -19.10 -0.14
N ASP A 43 -15.99 -19.05 -0.51
CA ASP A 43 -16.97 -20.01 -0.04
C ASP A 43 -16.37 -21.42 -0.27
N PRO A 44 -16.22 -22.27 0.76
CA PRO A 44 -15.62 -23.61 0.63
C PRO A 44 -16.31 -24.51 -0.40
N TRP A 45 -17.44 -24.08 -0.97
CA TRP A 45 -18.26 -24.82 -1.92
C TRP A 45 -18.16 -24.36 -3.38
N LEU A 46 -17.31 -23.38 -3.72
CA LEU A 46 -17.05 -23.01 -5.11
C LEU A 46 -15.74 -23.65 -5.61
N PRO A 47 -15.76 -24.42 -6.71
CA PRO A 47 -14.57 -25.11 -7.20
C PRO A 47 -13.53 -24.09 -7.67
N LEU A 48 -12.30 -24.30 -7.23
CA LEU A 48 -11.12 -23.50 -7.52
C LEU A 48 -10.78 -23.58 -9.01
N GLU A 49 -11.36 -22.69 -9.81
CA GLU A 49 -10.78 -22.33 -11.10
C GLU A 49 -10.55 -20.82 -11.16
N ASN A 50 -9.26 -20.48 -11.27
CA ASN A 50 -8.73 -19.34 -12.00
C ASN A 50 -8.51 -18.02 -11.24
N ASN A 51 -7.32 -17.95 -10.63
CA ASN A 51 -6.68 -16.73 -10.15
C ASN A 51 -6.09 -15.95 -11.36
N SER A 52 -6.93 -15.19 -12.07
CA SER A 52 -6.51 -14.27 -13.15
C SER A 52 -7.51 -13.11 -13.29
N PRO A 53 -7.07 -11.93 -13.75
CA PRO A 53 -7.73 -10.65 -13.47
C PRO A 53 -9.09 -10.55 -14.16
N MET A 54 -10.04 -9.94 -13.45
CA MET A 54 -11.41 -9.67 -13.89
C MET A 54 -11.44 -8.87 -15.20
N VAL A 55 -11.49 -9.57 -16.33
CA VAL A 55 -12.02 -9.05 -17.59
C VAL A 55 -13.03 -10.08 -18.10
N ASN A 56 -14.33 -9.78 -18.00
CA ASN A 56 -15.35 -10.54 -18.73
C ASN A 56 -15.19 -10.20 -20.21
N HIS A 57 -14.64 -11.13 -20.97
CA HIS A 57 -14.39 -10.99 -22.40
C HIS A 57 -15.47 -11.67 -23.24
N ASP A 58 -16.75 -11.67 -22.83
CA ASP A 58 -17.85 -12.15 -23.68
C ASP A 58 -19.22 -11.45 -23.51
N THR A 59 -19.47 -10.68 -22.46
CA THR A 59 -20.69 -9.84 -22.39
C THR A 59 -20.42 -8.56 -21.61
N GLY A 60 -20.56 -7.39 -22.23
CA GLY A 60 -20.29 -6.06 -21.65
C GLY A 60 -21.21 -5.62 -20.48
N ALA A 61 -21.56 -6.50 -19.54
CA ALA A 61 -22.36 -6.21 -18.36
C ALA A 61 -21.54 -6.34 -17.07
N ARG A 62 -21.37 -5.22 -16.36
CA ARG A 62 -20.72 -5.17 -15.04
C ARG A 62 -21.68 -5.76 -13.99
N ILE A 63 -21.40 -6.93 -13.44
CA ILE A 63 -22.13 -7.45 -12.28
C ILE A 63 -21.66 -6.70 -11.04
N LYS A 64 -22.50 -5.79 -10.53
CA LYS A 64 -22.32 -5.19 -9.20
C LYS A 64 -22.71 -6.22 -8.15
N CYS A 65 -21.72 -6.84 -7.53
CA CYS A 65 -21.92 -7.54 -6.26
C CYS A 65 -22.08 -6.50 -5.15
N PRO A 66 -23.03 -6.64 -4.20
CA PRO A 66 -23.17 -5.72 -3.07
C PRO A 66 -21.90 -5.73 -2.21
N PRO A 67 -21.45 -4.58 -1.67
CA PRO A 67 -20.20 -4.52 -0.93
C PRO A 67 -20.28 -5.35 0.36
N PRO A 68 -19.26 -6.18 0.66
CA PRO A 68 -19.17 -6.86 1.95
C PRO A 68 -18.94 -5.85 3.09
N PRO A 69 -19.24 -6.21 4.36
CA PRO A 69 -19.05 -5.33 5.53
C PRO A 69 -17.58 -4.87 5.67
N PRO A 70 -17.31 -3.74 6.36
CA PRO A 70 -16.05 -3.02 6.22
C PRO A 70 -14.95 -3.75 6.99
N GLN A 71 -14.11 -4.55 6.34
CA GLN A 71 -12.89 -5.05 6.99
C GLN A 71 -11.85 -5.63 6.03
N ARG A 72 -10.69 -4.95 6.03
CA ARG A 72 -9.33 -5.38 5.62
C ARG A 72 -9.05 -5.36 4.11
N ARG A 73 -8.79 -4.12 3.70
CA ARG A 73 -8.37 -3.61 2.40
C ARG A 73 -6.90 -3.96 2.14
N GLY A 74 -6.55 -4.42 0.94
CA GLY A 74 -5.18 -4.76 0.54
C GLY A 74 -4.27 -3.53 0.53
N ASN A 75 -3.70 -3.17 1.69
CA ASN A 75 -3.07 -1.86 1.90
C ASN A 75 -1.59 -1.95 2.29
N GLY A 76 -0.78 -1.03 1.77
CA GLY A 76 0.59 -0.81 2.24
C GLY A 76 1.48 -2.01 1.98
N ALA A 77 1.63 -2.43 0.74
CA ALA A 77 2.29 -3.70 0.44
C ALA A 77 3.75 -3.72 0.89
N GLY A 78 4.51 -2.64 0.68
CA GLY A 78 5.82 -2.48 1.31
C GLY A 78 5.71 -2.20 2.81
N PHE A 79 4.99 -1.14 3.17
CA PHE A 79 4.81 -0.71 4.55
C PHE A 79 3.40 -0.20 4.82
N CYS A 80 2.78 -0.69 5.88
CA CYS A 80 1.47 -0.25 6.34
C CYS A 80 1.61 0.42 7.71
N CYS A 81 1.25 1.70 7.80
CA CYS A 81 1.41 2.56 8.97
C CYS A 81 0.02 3.01 9.45
N VAL A 82 -0.39 2.57 10.65
CA VAL A 82 -1.70 2.89 11.22
C VAL A 82 -1.52 3.47 12.61
N ASP A 83 -2.06 4.67 12.85
CA ASP A 83 -2.01 5.40 14.12
C ASP A 83 -0.59 5.45 14.70
N SER A 84 0.39 5.69 13.83
CA SER A 84 1.82 5.49 14.07
C SER A 84 2.64 6.64 13.49
N ASN A 85 3.64 7.12 14.23
CA ASN A 85 4.51 8.23 13.82
C ASN A 85 5.90 7.70 13.46
N THR A 86 5.94 6.76 12.52
CA THR A 86 7.16 6.07 12.08
C THR A 86 8.12 7.04 11.39
N THR A 87 9.43 6.89 11.65
CA THR A 87 10.48 7.60 10.90
C THR A 87 11.17 6.64 9.94
N LEU A 88 11.16 6.98 8.66
CA LEU A 88 11.80 6.26 7.56
C LEU A 88 12.91 7.12 6.96
N THR A 89 14.16 6.64 7.00
CA THR A 89 15.30 7.36 6.42
C THR A 89 16.03 6.49 5.42
N SER A 90 16.31 7.03 4.23
CA SER A 90 17.08 6.34 3.18
C SER A 90 16.51 4.97 2.83
N CYS A 91 15.18 4.83 2.84
CA CYS A 91 14.50 3.57 2.54
C CYS A 91 14.02 3.53 1.09
N LYS A 92 13.99 2.34 0.51
CA LYS A 92 13.55 2.13 -0.88
C LYS A 92 12.38 1.17 -0.94
N PHE A 93 11.31 1.58 -1.60
CA PHE A 93 10.09 0.81 -1.86
C PHE A 93 10.03 0.53 -3.37
N THR A 94 10.20 -0.72 -3.78
CA THR A 94 10.29 -1.07 -5.21
C THR A 94 9.44 -2.26 -5.61
N GLY A 95 8.62 -2.14 -6.66
CA GLY A 95 7.89 -3.30 -7.17
C GLY A 95 6.81 -3.83 -6.22
N ASN A 96 6.41 -3.06 -5.20
CA ASN A 96 5.40 -3.51 -4.26
C ASN A 96 4.00 -3.29 -4.85
N SER A 97 3.10 -4.24 -4.62
CA SER A 97 1.76 -4.25 -5.21
C SER A 97 0.68 -4.39 -4.14
N ALA A 98 -0.18 -3.39 -4.01
CA ALA A 98 -1.31 -3.42 -3.09
C ALA A 98 -2.63 -3.49 -3.86
N TYR A 99 -3.59 -4.30 -3.43
CA TYR A 99 -4.88 -4.37 -4.10
C TYR A 99 -5.61 -3.01 -4.05
N GLU A 100 -5.50 -2.29 -2.94
CA GLU A 100 -6.36 -1.12 -2.73
C GLU A 100 -5.61 0.20 -2.49
N GLN A 101 -4.73 0.29 -1.49
CA GLN A 101 -4.09 1.58 -1.15
C GLN A 101 -2.59 1.42 -0.92
N GLY A 102 -1.79 2.34 -1.46
CA GLY A 102 -0.39 2.49 -1.03
C GLY A 102 0.48 1.30 -1.44
N GLY A 103 0.85 1.19 -2.71
CA GLY A 103 1.66 0.07 -3.20
C GLY A 103 2.99 -0.01 -2.46
N GLY A 104 3.72 1.10 -2.41
CA GLY A 104 4.91 1.21 -1.58
C GLY A 104 4.57 1.37 -0.10
N MET A 105 3.80 2.40 0.24
CA MET A 105 3.42 2.69 1.63
C MET A 105 1.97 3.14 1.77
N TYR A 106 1.31 2.68 2.82
CA TYR A 106 0.02 3.19 3.27
C TYR A 106 0.18 3.84 4.65
N SER A 107 -0.42 5.01 4.83
CA SER A 107 -0.48 5.72 6.11
C SER A 107 -1.91 6.12 6.47
N SER A 108 -2.29 5.87 7.72
CA SER A 108 -3.62 6.14 8.26
C SER A 108 -3.54 6.66 9.68
N GLY A 109 -4.16 7.80 9.98
CA GLY A 109 -4.24 8.38 11.34
C GLY A 109 -2.91 8.85 11.96
N GLY A 110 -1.76 8.39 11.46
CA GLY A 110 -0.43 8.78 11.91
C GLY A 110 0.22 9.88 11.08
N THR A 111 1.34 10.42 11.56
CA THR A 111 2.13 11.45 10.87
C THR A 111 3.58 10.97 10.64
N PRO A 112 3.80 9.96 9.76
CA PRO A 112 5.13 9.43 9.56
C PRO A 112 6.05 10.46 8.89
N THR A 113 7.33 10.39 9.23
CA THR A 113 8.36 11.25 8.65
C THR A 113 9.24 10.43 7.71
N LEU A 114 9.39 10.87 6.46
CA LEU A 114 10.17 10.21 5.42
C LEU A 114 11.28 11.13 4.93
N ILE A 115 12.52 10.65 4.99
CA ILE A 115 13.70 11.42 4.58
C ILE A 115 14.50 10.59 3.59
N ASN A 116 14.86 11.16 2.44
CA ASN A 116 15.66 10.50 1.40
C ASN A 116 15.09 9.14 0.95
N CYS A 117 13.77 8.99 0.93
CA CYS A 117 13.13 7.72 0.56
C CYS A 117 12.80 7.66 -0.93
N ILE A 118 12.85 6.46 -1.51
CA ILE A 118 12.58 6.22 -2.92
C ILE A 118 11.39 5.26 -3.05
N PHE A 119 10.37 5.68 -3.78
CA PHE A 119 9.23 4.86 -4.19
C PHE A 119 9.28 4.66 -5.69
N SER A 120 9.53 3.45 -6.15
CA SER A 120 9.65 3.15 -7.58
C SER A 120 8.89 1.92 -8.04
N ALA A 121 8.25 1.98 -9.20
CA ALA A 121 7.58 0.81 -9.80
C ALA A 121 6.57 0.12 -8.86
N ASN A 122 5.95 0.86 -7.95
CA ASN A 122 4.92 0.32 -7.06
C ASN A 122 3.54 0.48 -7.72
N PHE A 123 2.63 -0.45 -7.43
CA PHE A 123 1.28 -0.50 -7.96
C PHE A 123 0.25 -0.53 -6.84
N ALA A 124 -0.85 0.21 -6.99
CA ALA A 124 -2.01 0.04 -6.12
C ALA A 124 -3.33 0.38 -6.81
N GLY A 125 -4.46 -0.01 -6.20
CA GLY A 125 -5.75 0.59 -6.57
C GLY A 125 -5.68 2.13 -6.51
N ALA A 126 -5.17 2.69 -5.43
CA ALA A 126 -4.93 4.13 -5.30
C ALA A 126 -3.65 4.43 -4.51
N GLY A 127 -2.92 5.50 -4.89
CA GLY A 127 -1.66 5.82 -4.22
C GLY A 127 -0.56 4.79 -4.55
N GLY A 128 -0.15 4.68 -5.81
CA GLY A 128 0.78 3.64 -6.27
C GLY A 128 2.08 3.61 -5.46
N GLY A 129 2.73 4.76 -5.28
CA GLY A 129 3.86 4.90 -4.37
C GLY A 129 3.42 4.98 -2.92
N MET A 130 2.56 5.94 -2.58
CA MET A 130 2.05 6.16 -1.23
C MET A 130 0.56 6.53 -1.19
N SER A 131 -0.18 6.09 -0.18
CA SER A 131 -1.54 6.57 0.12
C SER A 131 -1.65 7.04 1.57
N ASN A 132 -2.22 8.23 1.77
CA ASN A 132 -2.46 8.86 3.07
C ASN A 132 -3.96 9.06 3.29
N LEU A 133 -4.48 8.48 4.36
CA LEU A 133 -5.90 8.47 4.71
C LEU A 133 -6.15 8.84 6.18
N LEU A 134 -7.41 9.11 6.51
CA LEU A 134 -7.90 9.35 7.87
C LEU A 134 -7.06 10.38 8.65
N GLY A 135 -6.85 11.57 8.07
CA GLY A 135 -6.09 12.66 8.69
C GLY A 135 -4.57 12.47 8.73
N SER A 136 -4.04 11.45 8.06
CA SER A 136 -2.60 11.19 8.04
C SER A 136 -1.84 12.28 7.29
N SER A 137 -1.00 13.03 7.99
CA SER A 137 -0.26 14.16 7.41
C SER A 137 1.24 13.90 7.51
N PRO A 138 1.82 13.09 6.60
CA PRO A 138 3.23 12.77 6.65
C PRO A 138 4.11 13.95 6.24
N THR A 139 5.34 13.98 6.76
CA THR A 139 6.38 14.93 6.33
C THR A 139 7.37 14.19 5.45
N LEU A 140 7.54 14.65 4.21
CA LEU A 140 8.47 14.10 3.25
C LEU A 140 9.58 15.10 2.99
N THR A 141 10.82 14.63 2.96
CA THR A 141 11.98 15.46 2.62
C THR A 141 12.88 14.67 1.69
N ASN A 142 13.24 15.25 0.55
CA ASN A 142 14.09 14.63 -0.48
C ASN A 142 13.58 13.23 -0.91
N CYS A 143 12.27 13.05 -0.98
CA CYS A 143 11.67 11.79 -1.39
C CYS A 143 11.43 11.76 -2.89
N THR A 144 11.66 10.61 -3.53
CA THR A 144 11.46 10.41 -4.97
C THR A 144 10.34 9.42 -5.23
N PHE A 145 9.41 9.77 -6.11
CA PHE A 145 8.36 8.88 -6.60
C PHE A 145 8.51 8.72 -8.12
N SER A 146 8.81 7.52 -8.61
CA SER A 146 9.09 7.30 -10.04
C SER A 146 8.52 5.98 -10.57
N GLY A 147 7.84 6.02 -11.73
CA GLY A 147 7.28 4.82 -12.35
C GLY A 147 6.23 4.09 -11.50
N ASN A 148 5.65 4.75 -10.49
CA ASN A 148 4.56 4.19 -9.71
C ASN A 148 3.23 4.37 -10.45
N SER A 149 2.32 3.42 -10.33
CA SER A 149 1.04 3.41 -11.05
C SER A 149 -0.13 3.11 -10.12
N ALA A 150 -1.30 3.65 -10.46
CA ALA A 150 -2.51 3.37 -9.70
C ALA A 150 -3.74 3.26 -10.62
N GLU A 151 -4.68 2.40 -10.27
CA GLU A 151 -5.90 2.16 -11.05
C GLU A 151 -6.90 3.32 -10.98
N TYR A 152 -7.18 3.80 -9.76
CA TYR A 152 -8.17 4.84 -9.50
C TYR A 152 -7.56 6.25 -9.46
N GLY A 153 -6.29 6.37 -9.08
CA GLY A 153 -5.60 7.66 -9.05
C GLY A 153 -4.48 7.76 -8.02
N GLY A 154 -3.62 8.77 -8.20
CA GLY A 154 -2.46 9.03 -7.36
C GLY A 154 -1.32 8.05 -7.61
N GLY A 155 -0.83 7.94 -8.86
CA GLY A 155 0.27 7.03 -9.21
C GLY A 155 1.49 7.21 -8.30
N GLY A 156 1.93 8.45 -8.07
CA GLY A 156 2.97 8.75 -7.08
C GLY A 156 2.46 8.70 -5.64
N MET A 157 1.51 9.58 -5.31
CA MET A 157 0.93 9.70 -3.98
C MET A 157 -0.57 10.03 -4.08
N ARG A 158 -1.37 9.50 -3.15
CA ARG A 158 -2.77 9.89 -2.94
C ARG A 158 -2.96 10.41 -1.51
N ASN A 159 -3.72 11.49 -1.36
CA ASN A 159 -4.12 12.05 -0.07
C ASN A 159 -5.64 12.19 -0.03
N SER A 160 -6.29 11.75 1.04
CA SER A 160 -7.75 11.91 1.25
C SER A 160 -8.07 12.02 2.74
N ASP A 161 -9.31 12.39 3.05
CA ASP A 161 -9.85 12.44 4.41
C ASP A 161 -9.08 13.39 5.33
N ASN A 162 -8.89 14.63 4.87
CA ASN A 162 -8.14 15.69 5.57
C ASN A 162 -6.66 15.36 5.83
N SER A 163 -6.08 14.47 5.03
CA SER A 163 -4.64 14.18 5.01
C SER A 163 -3.88 15.25 4.24
N ASN A 164 -2.97 15.97 4.90
CA ASN A 164 -2.24 17.11 4.33
C ASN A 164 -0.72 16.90 4.46
N PRO A 165 -0.09 16.15 3.53
CA PRO A 165 1.35 15.93 3.60
C PRO A 165 2.14 17.23 3.40
N THR A 166 3.30 17.33 4.05
CA THR A 166 4.31 18.37 3.80
C THR A 166 5.40 17.79 2.92
N LEU A 167 5.78 18.48 1.84
CA LEU A 167 6.73 18.02 0.81
C LEU A 167 7.99 18.90 0.73
#